data_AF-A0A4Y1RNV4-F1
#
_entry.id   AF-A0A4Y1RNV4-F1
#
_cell.length_a   1.000
_cell.length_b   1.000
_cell.length_c   1.000
_cell.angle_alpha   90.00
_cell.angle_beta   90.00
_cell.angle_gamma   90.00
#
_symmetry.space_group_name_H-M   'P 1'
#
loop_
_entity.id
_entity.type
_entity.pdbx_description
1 polymer ?
#
loop_
_entity_poly.entity_id
_entity_poly.type
_entity_poly.pdbx_seq_one_letter_code
_entity_poly.pdbx_strand_id
1 'polypeptide(L)'
;MKNYHYSLYHSSFKMQASLQAVNLSASSYFVPDFASMEYLNYGAAVSEAILLRLLNSAGDNNELSQVEVNLLTGETTILRSDMIYDCGQSLNPAVDLGQIEGAFVQGIGFFMLEEYLSNSEGLVVSKGTWTYKIPSMDNIPKQFNVEILNSGHHRKRVLSSKASGEPPLLLAVSVHCATRAAIKESRKQLLQWGGLDGSASIFQLDVPATMPVVKELCGLEAVERYLEWVAGYGRKADGKCHYLCTQKDHAS
;
A
#
# COMPACT_ATOMS: atom_id res chain seq x y z
N MET A 1 -6.23 43.89 -17.24
CA MET A 1 -6.76 44.57 -18.45
C MET A 1 -7.11 43.62 -19.61
N LYS A 2 -6.36 42.56 -19.93
CA LYS A 2 -6.70 41.65 -21.06
C LYS A 2 -8.03 40.88 -20.88
N ASN A 3 -8.41 40.48 -19.66
CA ASN A 3 -9.64 39.71 -19.42
C ASN A 3 -10.95 40.48 -19.63
N TYR A 4 -10.95 41.81 -19.44
CA TYR A 4 -12.16 42.64 -19.64
C TYR A 4 -12.49 42.83 -21.13
N HIS A 5 -11.48 42.90 -22.00
CA HIS A 5 -11.69 43.03 -23.45
C HIS A 5 -12.36 41.78 -24.05
N TYR A 6 -11.92 40.56 -23.69
CA TYR A 6 -12.53 39.32 -24.20
C TYR A 6 -13.99 39.13 -23.75
N SER A 7 -14.33 39.59 -22.54
CA SER A 7 -15.69 39.53 -22.00
C SER A 7 -16.67 40.38 -22.82
N LEU A 8 -16.26 41.58 -23.24
CA LEU A 8 -17.06 42.49 -24.05
C LEU A 8 -17.34 41.93 -25.46
N TYR A 9 -16.34 41.31 -26.11
CA TYR A 9 -16.56 40.71 -27.43
C TYR A 9 -17.52 39.51 -27.37
N HIS A 10 -17.35 38.64 -26.36
CA HIS A 10 -18.19 37.45 -26.24
C HIS A 10 -19.66 37.79 -25.96
N SER A 11 -19.92 38.84 -25.16
CA SER A 11 -21.29 39.33 -24.92
C SER A 11 -21.88 40.00 -26.17
N SER A 12 -21.09 40.77 -26.93
CA SER A 12 -21.52 41.32 -28.22
C SER A 12 -21.91 40.24 -29.23
N PHE A 13 -21.13 39.15 -29.34
CA PHE A 13 -21.46 38.05 -30.26
C PHE A 13 -22.74 37.30 -29.86
N LYS A 14 -22.95 37.04 -28.56
CA LYS A 14 -24.20 36.44 -28.06
C LYS A 14 -25.41 37.33 -28.36
N MET A 15 -25.26 38.63 -28.14
CA MET A 15 -26.32 39.61 -28.41
C MET A 15 -26.63 39.70 -29.91
N GLN A 16 -25.61 39.70 -30.77
CA GLN A 16 -25.79 39.71 -32.22
C GLN A 16 -26.45 38.42 -32.73
N ALA A 17 -26.05 37.25 -32.22
CA ALA A 17 -26.68 35.96 -32.55
C ALA A 17 -28.15 35.91 -32.11
N SER A 18 -28.46 36.45 -30.92
CA SER A 18 -29.85 36.57 -30.44
C SER A 18 -30.68 37.52 -31.31
N LEU A 19 -30.10 38.66 -31.75
CA LEU A 19 -30.77 39.59 -32.65
C LEU A 19 -31.03 38.99 -34.04
N GLN A 20 -30.19 38.05 -34.47
CA GLN A 20 -30.34 37.30 -35.72
C GLN A 20 -31.18 36.02 -35.57
N ALA A 21 -31.84 35.82 -34.41
CA ALA A 21 -32.64 34.63 -34.10
C ALA A 21 -31.89 33.30 -34.28
N VAL A 22 -30.57 33.31 -34.05
CA VAL A 22 -29.74 32.10 -34.07
C VAL A 22 -29.97 31.31 -32.78
N ASN A 23 -30.28 30.01 -32.91
CA ASN A 23 -30.41 29.13 -31.76
C ASN A 23 -29.05 28.96 -31.07
N LEU A 24 -28.96 29.38 -29.80
CA LEU A 24 -27.76 29.25 -28.95
C LEU A 24 -27.78 27.99 -28.08
N SER A 25 -28.82 27.17 -28.17
CA SER A 25 -28.91 25.87 -27.51
C SER A 25 -28.43 24.77 -28.45
N ALA A 26 -27.52 23.94 -27.96
CA ALA A 26 -27.04 22.75 -28.65
C ALA A 26 -27.01 21.56 -27.69
N SER A 27 -27.47 20.41 -28.15
CA SER A 27 -27.32 19.13 -27.45
C SER A 27 -26.37 18.26 -28.27
N SER A 28 -25.43 17.63 -27.59
CA SER A 28 -24.51 16.67 -28.19
C SER A 28 -24.61 15.35 -27.45
N TYR A 29 -24.37 14.26 -28.16
CA TYR A 29 -24.35 12.92 -27.59
C TYR A 29 -23.13 12.18 -28.14
N PHE A 30 -22.52 11.36 -27.29
CA PHE A 30 -21.32 10.59 -27.62
C PHE A 30 -21.63 9.09 -27.50
N VAL A 31 -21.37 8.36 -28.57
CA VAL A 31 -21.43 6.89 -28.58
C VAL A 31 -20.00 6.37 -28.70
N PRO A 32 -19.48 5.66 -27.68
CA PRO A 32 -18.15 5.06 -27.77
C PRO A 32 -18.13 3.96 -28.83
N ASP A 33 -17.10 3.95 -29.67
CA ASP A 33 -16.83 2.87 -30.63
C ASP A 33 -16.26 1.64 -29.89
N PHE A 34 -16.57 0.42 -30.31
CA PHE A 34 -16.07 -0.81 -29.67
C PHE A 34 -14.53 -0.87 -29.69
N ALA A 35 -13.89 -0.34 -30.74
CA ALA A 35 -12.43 -0.25 -30.81
C ALA A 35 -11.81 0.78 -29.84
N SER A 36 -12.63 1.54 -29.11
CA SER A 36 -12.18 2.41 -27.99
C SER A 36 -12.14 1.67 -26.65
N MET A 37 -12.70 0.45 -26.56
CA MET A 37 -12.70 -0.38 -25.35
C MET A 37 -11.46 -1.29 -25.23
N GLU A 38 -10.78 -1.59 -26.34
CA GLU A 38 -9.54 -2.38 -26.32
C GLU A 38 -8.33 -1.48 -26.02
N TYR A 39 -8.01 -1.31 -24.74
CA TYR A 39 -6.75 -0.70 -24.35
C TYR A 39 -6.30 -1.16 -22.96
N LEU A 40 -4.98 -1.25 -22.81
CA LEU A 40 -4.37 -1.40 -21.49
C LEU A 40 -4.13 -0.02 -20.87
N ASN A 41 -4.70 0.17 -19.68
CA ASN A 41 -4.05 0.98 -18.66
C ASN A 41 -2.98 0.07 -18.03
N TYR A 42 -1.72 0.48 -18.07
CA TYR A 42 -0.67 -0.21 -17.34
C TYR A 42 -0.15 0.76 -16.28
N GLY A 43 -0.28 0.34 -15.03
CA GLY A 43 0.37 0.97 -13.89
C GLY A 43 1.26 -0.09 -13.24
N ALA A 44 2.44 0.33 -12.82
CA ALA A 44 3.30 -0.47 -11.97
C ALA A 44 3.38 0.23 -10.63
N ALA A 45 2.99 -0.47 -9.57
CA ALA A 45 3.38 -0.12 -8.21
C ALA A 45 4.28 -1.23 -7.71
N VAL A 46 5.42 -0.85 -7.18
CA VAL A 46 6.36 -1.78 -6.57
C VAL A 46 6.24 -1.58 -5.08
N SER A 47 6.13 -2.68 -4.32
CA SER A 47 6.22 -2.69 -2.86
C SER A 47 7.23 -3.76 -2.45
N GLU A 48 8.33 -3.36 -1.84
CA GLU A 48 9.26 -4.24 -1.15
C GLU A 48 8.95 -4.22 0.37
N ALA A 49 9.45 -5.23 1.08
CA ALA A 49 9.13 -5.42 2.49
C ALA A 49 10.42 -5.42 3.30
N ILE A 50 10.55 -4.47 4.22
CA ILE A 50 11.66 -4.47 5.17
C ILE A 50 11.15 -5.11 6.44
N LEU A 51 11.55 -6.36 6.67
CA LEU A 51 11.40 -6.95 7.99
C LEU A 51 12.29 -6.16 8.95
N LEU A 52 11.69 -5.53 9.97
CA LEU A 52 12.41 -5.06 11.14
C LEU A 52 13.11 -6.26 11.79
N ARG A 53 14.36 -6.48 11.39
CA ARG A 53 15.29 -7.27 12.15
C ARG A 53 15.45 -6.56 13.48
N LEU A 54 15.05 -7.21 14.57
CA LEU A 54 15.12 -6.69 15.94
C LEU A 54 16.50 -6.19 16.41
N LEU A 55 17.52 -6.11 15.54
CA LEU A 55 18.80 -5.50 15.84
C LEU A 55 19.34 -4.75 14.61
N ASN A 56 19.52 -3.44 14.81
CA ASN A 56 20.36 -2.52 14.05
C ASN A 56 21.29 -3.19 13.03
N SER A 57 20.93 -3.14 11.75
CA SER A 57 21.92 -3.17 10.67
C SER A 57 21.35 -2.39 9.50
N ALA A 58 21.58 -1.08 9.54
CA ALA A 58 21.44 -0.20 8.38
C ALA A 58 22.53 -0.59 7.37
N GLY A 59 22.15 -0.91 6.13
CA GLY A 59 23.15 -1.24 5.12
C GLY A 59 22.62 -1.83 3.82
N ASP A 60 21.59 -1.26 3.21
CA ASP A 60 21.53 -1.03 1.76
C ASP A 60 20.31 -0.16 1.41
N ASN A 61 20.52 0.96 0.70
CA ASN A 61 19.56 2.06 0.55
C ASN A 61 18.99 2.17 -0.88
N ASN A 62 18.51 1.08 -1.48
CA ASN A 62 17.90 1.18 -2.81
C ASN A 62 16.72 0.23 -3.00
N GLU A 63 15.69 0.39 -2.17
CA GLU A 63 14.47 -0.43 -2.21
C GLU A 63 13.24 0.44 -2.50
N LEU A 64 12.41 -0.03 -3.43
CA LEU A 64 11.45 0.77 -4.21
C LEU A 64 10.05 0.85 -3.60
N SER A 65 9.91 0.52 -2.30
CA SER A 65 8.77 0.72 -1.38
C SER A 65 8.90 -0.23 -0.21
N GLN A 66 8.39 0.11 0.99
CA GLN A 66 8.81 -0.57 2.22
C GLN A 66 7.63 -0.72 3.19
N VAL A 67 7.32 -1.96 3.58
CA VAL A 67 6.37 -2.27 4.67
C VAL A 67 7.10 -2.83 5.86
N GLU A 68 6.79 -2.29 7.04
CA GLU A 68 7.27 -2.74 8.34
C GLU A 68 6.14 -3.47 9.08
N VAL A 69 6.46 -4.61 9.70
CA VAL A 69 5.52 -5.37 10.52
C VAL A 69 6.03 -5.44 11.95
N ASN A 70 5.25 -4.92 12.89
CA ASN A 70 5.52 -5.07 14.30
C ASN A 70 5.16 -6.49 14.74
N LEU A 71 6.15 -7.32 15.06
CA LEU A 71 5.92 -8.73 15.43
C LEU A 71 5.19 -8.89 16.77
N LEU A 72 5.17 -7.87 17.63
CA LEU A 72 4.49 -7.92 18.92
C LEU A 72 2.98 -7.69 18.76
N THR A 73 2.60 -6.71 17.94
CA THR A 73 1.21 -6.27 17.79
C THR A 73 0.54 -6.80 16.52
N GLY A 74 1.33 -7.15 15.49
CA GLY A 74 0.87 -7.42 14.13
C GLY A 74 0.64 -6.17 13.30
N GLU A 75 0.93 -4.98 13.85
CA GLU A 75 0.69 -3.71 13.18
C GLU A 75 1.57 -3.59 11.94
N THR A 76 0.98 -3.10 10.84
CA THR A 76 1.68 -2.89 9.58
C THR A 76 1.81 -1.40 9.30
N THR A 77 3.04 -0.94 9.08
CA THR A 77 3.35 0.45 8.73
C THR A 77 3.91 0.49 7.31
N ILE A 78 3.31 1.32 6.46
CA ILE A 78 3.80 1.54 5.10
C ILE A 78 4.80 2.71 5.14
N LEU A 79 6.08 2.40 5.07
CA LEU A 79 7.15 3.39 5.10
C LEU A 79 7.25 4.15 3.77
N ARG A 80 7.13 3.42 2.64
CA ARG A 80 7.27 4.01 1.31
C ARG A 80 6.41 3.28 0.26
N SER A 81 5.80 4.06 -0.64
CA SER A 81 5.13 3.58 -1.86
C SER A 81 5.58 4.38 -3.07
N ASP A 82 6.07 3.72 -4.11
CA ASP A 82 6.48 4.30 -5.39
C ASP A 82 5.60 3.73 -6.50
N MET A 83 4.98 4.63 -7.26
CA MET A 83 4.04 4.28 -8.30
C MET A 83 4.38 4.99 -9.59
N ILE A 84 4.27 4.25 -10.68
CA ILE A 84 4.35 4.78 -12.04
C ILE A 84 3.06 4.40 -12.75
N TYR A 85 2.31 5.38 -13.24
CA TYR A 85 1.00 5.16 -13.86
C TYR A 85 0.88 5.87 -15.21
N ASP A 86 0.49 5.12 -16.25
CA ASP A 86 0.23 5.70 -17.58
C ASP A 86 -1.23 6.15 -17.73
N CYS A 87 -1.45 7.46 -17.60
CA CYS A 87 -2.76 8.08 -17.85
C CYS A 87 -2.90 8.62 -19.28
N GLY A 88 -1.98 8.28 -20.19
CA GLY A 88 -1.91 8.90 -21.52
C GLY A 88 -1.65 10.41 -21.42
N GLN A 89 -2.30 11.19 -22.29
CA GLN A 89 -2.24 12.64 -22.20
C GLN A 89 -3.27 13.15 -21.20
N SER A 90 -2.81 13.40 -19.97
CA SER A 90 -3.65 13.95 -18.89
C SER A 90 -4.37 15.24 -19.32
N LEU A 91 -5.68 15.30 -19.06
CA LEU A 91 -6.49 16.51 -19.23
C LEU A 91 -6.19 17.53 -18.13
N ASN A 92 -6.01 17.03 -16.91
CA ASN A 92 -5.68 17.81 -15.73
C ASN A 92 -4.80 16.95 -14.81
N PRO A 93 -3.47 17.17 -14.83
CA PRO A 93 -2.53 16.35 -14.06
C PRO A 93 -2.80 16.34 -12.56
N ALA A 94 -3.32 17.44 -12.00
CA ALA A 94 -3.63 17.52 -10.57
C ALA A 94 -4.83 16.65 -10.19
N VAL A 95 -5.84 16.58 -11.06
CA VAL A 95 -7.02 15.72 -10.83
C VAL A 95 -6.64 14.26 -11.03
N ASP A 96 -5.89 13.94 -12.08
CA ASP A 96 -5.45 12.57 -12.33
C ASP A 96 -4.54 12.05 -11.21
N LEU A 97 -3.62 12.88 -10.70
CA LEU A 97 -2.79 12.54 -9.55
C LEU A 97 -3.64 12.23 -8.31
N GLY A 98 -4.60 13.11 -7.97
CA GLY A 98 -5.48 12.89 -6.82
C GLY A 98 -6.36 11.64 -6.95
N GLN A 99 -6.77 11.28 -8.17
CA GLN A 99 -7.49 10.02 -8.44
C GLN A 99 -6.57 8.81 -8.21
N ILE A 100 -5.33 8.86 -8.71
CA ILE A 100 -4.34 7.80 -8.53
C ILE A 100 -4.03 7.56 -7.04
N GLU A 101 -3.75 8.64 -6.30
CA GLU A 101 -3.47 8.57 -4.86
C GLU A 101 -4.69 8.08 -4.08
N GLY A 102 -5.87 8.65 -4.35
CA GLY A 102 -7.11 8.28 -3.66
C GLY A 102 -7.50 6.83 -3.89
N ALA A 103 -7.39 6.35 -5.14
CA ALA A 103 -7.68 4.97 -5.48
C ALA A 103 -6.67 4.00 -4.85
N PHE A 104 -5.38 4.35 -4.82
CA PHE A 104 -4.37 3.53 -4.13
C PHE A 104 -4.66 3.42 -2.63
N VAL A 105 -5.00 4.53 -1.97
CA VAL A 105 -5.36 4.52 -0.53
C VAL A 105 -6.63 3.71 -0.29
N GLN A 106 -7.65 3.83 -1.15
CA GLN A 106 -8.83 2.98 -1.09
C GLN A 106 -8.48 1.50 -1.26
N GLY A 107 -7.52 1.19 -2.13
CA GLY A 107 -6.97 -0.15 -2.30
C GLY A 107 -6.26 -0.66 -1.04
N ILE A 108 -5.49 0.19 -0.34
CA ILE A 108 -4.90 -0.17 0.97
C ILE A 108 -6.00 -0.56 1.94
N GLY A 109 -7.10 0.19 1.96
CA GLY A 109 -8.30 -0.13 2.73
C GLY A 109 -8.78 -1.55 2.44
N PHE A 110 -9.06 -1.83 1.16
CA PHE A 110 -9.53 -3.13 0.70
C PHE A 110 -8.58 -4.29 1.06
N PHE A 111 -7.27 -4.11 0.88
CA PHE A 111 -6.30 -5.19 1.06
C PHE A 111 -5.81 -5.39 2.50
N MET A 112 -5.84 -4.36 3.35
CA MET A 112 -5.15 -4.37 4.65
C MET A 112 -6.05 -4.09 5.85
N LEU A 113 -7.18 -3.39 5.68
CA LEU A 113 -7.91 -2.78 6.82
C LEU A 113 -9.39 -3.14 6.86
N GLU A 114 -10.08 -3.00 5.74
CA GLU A 114 -11.53 -2.96 5.67
C GLU A 114 -12.14 -4.36 5.76
N GLU A 115 -12.53 -4.77 6.97
CA GLU A 115 -13.16 -6.07 7.24
C GLU A 115 -14.68 -5.97 7.39
N TYR A 116 -15.37 -6.91 6.74
CA TYR A 116 -16.82 -7.08 6.84
C TYR A 116 -17.16 -8.32 7.65
N LEU A 117 -17.41 -8.13 8.95
CA LEU A 117 -17.80 -9.21 9.84
C LEU A 117 -19.28 -9.55 9.66
N SER A 118 -19.57 -10.82 9.41
CA SER A 118 -20.92 -11.38 9.33
C SER A 118 -21.16 -12.37 10.47
N ASN A 119 -22.39 -12.41 11.00
CA ASN A 119 -22.77 -13.41 11.98
C ASN A 119 -23.07 -14.77 11.31
N SER A 120 -23.36 -15.80 12.11
CA SER A 120 -23.72 -17.15 11.63
C SER A 120 -24.98 -17.18 10.75
N GLU A 121 -25.80 -16.13 10.78
CA GLU A 121 -27.01 -15.98 9.97
C GLU A 121 -26.76 -15.19 8.66
N GLY A 122 -25.51 -14.77 8.42
CA GLY A 122 -25.13 -13.99 7.23
C GLY A 122 -25.42 -12.50 7.32
N LEU A 123 -25.81 -11.98 8.49
CA LEU A 123 -26.06 -10.55 8.72
C LEU A 123 -24.77 -9.83 9.09
N VAL A 124 -24.55 -8.66 8.47
CA VAL A 124 -23.40 -7.80 8.76
C VAL A 124 -23.48 -7.25 10.18
N VAL A 125 -22.42 -7.50 10.95
CA VAL A 125 -22.25 -7.07 12.33
C VAL A 125 -21.69 -5.65 12.41
N SER A 126 -20.88 -5.25 11.43
CA SER A 126 -20.27 -3.92 11.35
C SER A 126 -21.32 -2.84 11.00
N LYS A 127 -21.82 -2.11 12.01
CA LYS A 127 -22.93 -1.13 11.87
C LYS A 127 -22.49 0.34 11.81
N GLY A 128 -21.20 0.63 11.68
CA GLY A 128 -20.75 2.01 11.48
C GLY A 128 -19.22 2.17 11.44
N THR A 129 -18.77 3.42 11.38
CA THR A 129 -17.35 3.81 11.30
C THR A 129 -16.51 3.40 12.53
N TRP A 130 -17.18 3.05 13.63
CA TRP A 130 -16.50 2.48 14.81
C TRP A 130 -16.09 1.02 14.62
N THR A 131 -16.85 0.27 13.82
CA THR A 131 -16.66 -1.17 13.56
C THR A 131 -16.11 -1.46 12.16
N TYR A 132 -16.16 -0.49 11.25
CA TYR A 132 -15.60 -0.55 9.91
C TYR A 132 -14.57 0.55 9.74
N LYS A 133 -13.30 0.16 9.59
CA LYS A 133 -12.17 1.09 9.59
C LYS A 133 -11.64 1.30 8.19
N ILE A 134 -12.01 2.43 7.60
CA ILE A 134 -11.37 2.94 6.40
C ILE A 134 -9.94 3.42 6.71
N PRO A 135 -9.04 3.49 5.70
CA PRO A 135 -7.74 4.10 5.84
C PRO A 135 -7.79 5.48 6.49
N SER A 136 -6.91 5.68 7.46
CA SER A 136 -6.67 6.96 8.11
C SER A 136 -5.29 7.51 7.71
N MET A 137 -4.93 8.71 8.19
CA MET A 137 -3.61 9.31 7.93
C MET A 137 -2.44 8.44 8.42
N ASP A 138 -2.66 7.53 9.36
CA ASP A 138 -1.62 6.63 9.84
C ASP A 138 -1.37 5.45 8.90
N ASN A 139 -2.34 5.15 8.03
CA ASN A 139 -2.31 4.02 7.13
C ASN A 139 -1.84 4.36 5.71
N ILE A 140 -1.61 5.64 5.40
CA ILE A 140 -1.02 6.04 4.12
C ILE A 140 0.51 5.85 4.15
N PRO A 141 1.17 5.66 2.99
CA PRO A 141 2.62 5.57 2.92
C PRO A 141 3.27 6.83 3.50
N LYS A 142 4.27 6.68 4.40
CA LYS A 142 4.98 7.84 4.99
C LYS A 142 5.73 8.63 3.91
N GLN A 143 6.27 7.94 2.92
CA GLN A 143 6.76 8.52 1.68
C GLN A 143 5.94 7.96 0.51
N PHE A 144 5.18 8.83 -0.16
CA PHE A 144 4.35 8.43 -1.30
C PHE A 144 4.80 9.18 -2.56
N ASN A 145 5.44 8.47 -3.49
CA ASN A 145 5.92 9.02 -4.75
C ASN A 145 5.07 8.47 -5.90
N VAL A 146 4.44 9.36 -6.68
CA VAL A 146 3.64 8.98 -7.84
C VAL A 146 4.17 9.71 -9.07
N GLU A 147 4.59 8.95 -10.08
CA GLU A 147 5.00 9.45 -11.38
C GLU A 147 3.92 9.12 -12.44
N ILE A 148 3.50 10.13 -13.17
CA ILE A 148 2.53 9.98 -14.25
C ILE A 148 3.27 9.91 -15.58
N LEU A 149 3.15 8.77 -16.25
CA LEU A 149 3.67 8.58 -17.60
C LEU A 149 2.65 9.04 -18.65
N ASN A 150 3.19 9.63 -19.72
CA ASN A 150 2.42 9.96 -20.91
C ASN A 150 2.87 9.07 -22.07
N SER A 151 2.11 8.00 -22.34
CA SER A 151 2.38 7.05 -23.43
C SER A 151 2.18 7.60 -24.85
N GLY A 152 1.90 8.90 -25.01
CA GLY A 152 1.79 9.55 -26.32
C GLY A 152 0.37 9.67 -26.86
N HIS A 153 0.25 9.88 -28.18
CA HIS A 153 -1.01 10.29 -28.81
C HIS A 153 -1.96 9.12 -29.09
N HIS A 154 -3.13 9.12 -28.44
CA HIS A 154 -4.20 8.14 -28.60
C HIS A 154 -5.33 8.71 -29.47
N ARG A 155 -5.21 8.61 -30.80
CA ARG A 155 -6.12 9.22 -31.80
C ARG A 155 -7.62 8.88 -31.63
N LYS A 156 -7.95 7.75 -30.99
CA LYS A 156 -9.33 7.30 -30.79
C LYS A 156 -9.97 7.81 -29.48
N ARG A 157 -9.26 8.63 -28.71
CA ARG A 157 -9.73 9.13 -27.40
C ARG A 157 -9.85 10.64 -27.41
N VAL A 158 -10.69 11.12 -26.51
CA VAL A 158 -10.81 12.55 -26.22
C VAL A 158 -9.45 13.04 -25.74
N LEU A 159 -8.82 13.90 -26.53
CA LEU A 159 -7.53 14.54 -26.22
C LEU A 159 -6.41 13.56 -25.80
N SER A 160 -6.46 12.32 -26.32
CA SER A 160 -5.48 11.28 -26.01
C SER A 160 -5.40 10.84 -24.53
N SER A 161 -6.42 11.11 -23.70
CA SER A 161 -6.42 10.79 -22.26
C SER A 161 -6.82 9.34 -21.95
N LYS A 162 -6.38 8.81 -20.81
CA LYS A 162 -6.81 7.51 -20.27
C LYS A 162 -7.44 7.65 -18.89
N ALA A 163 -8.23 6.65 -18.49
CA ALA A 163 -8.88 6.62 -17.18
C ALA A 163 -7.86 6.44 -16.05
N SER A 164 -8.01 7.25 -15.00
CA SER A 164 -7.15 7.32 -13.81
C SER A 164 -7.87 6.93 -12.51
N GLY A 165 -9.19 6.74 -12.54
CA GLY A 165 -10.01 6.50 -11.35
C GLY A 165 -9.83 5.12 -10.71
N GLU A 166 -10.38 4.07 -11.33
CA GLU A 166 -10.38 2.72 -10.74
C GLU A 166 -9.05 1.95 -10.83
N PRO A 167 -8.28 2.02 -11.94
CA PRO A 167 -7.15 1.09 -12.11
C PRO A 167 -6.05 1.17 -11.03
N PRO A 168 -5.73 2.33 -10.44
CA PRO A 168 -4.73 2.42 -9.37
C PRO A 168 -5.13 1.73 -8.06
N LEU A 169 -6.41 1.39 -7.85
CA LEU A 169 -6.86 0.66 -6.66
C LEU A 169 -6.17 -0.69 -6.52
N LEU A 170 -6.06 -1.42 -7.64
CA LEU A 170 -5.45 -2.75 -7.63
C LEU A 170 -3.95 -2.70 -7.29
N LEU A 171 -3.30 -1.57 -7.54
CA LEU A 171 -1.86 -1.40 -7.27
C LEU A 171 -1.52 -1.50 -5.78
N ALA A 172 -2.49 -1.28 -4.90
CA ALA A 172 -2.34 -1.50 -3.46
C ALA A 172 -2.12 -2.98 -3.07
N VAL A 173 -2.37 -3.94 -3.98
CA VAL A 173 -2.00 -5.35 -3.79
C VAL A 173 -0.50 -5.50 -3.51
N SER A 174 0.31 -4.55 -3.97
CA SER A 174 1.74 -4.51 -3.70
C SER A 174 2.02 -4.47 -2.18
N VAL A 175 1.27 -3.67 -1.41
CA VAL A 175 1.38 -3.59 0.07
C VAL A 175 1.04 -4.92 0.73
N HIS A 176 0.00 -5.59 0.24
CA HIS A 176 -0.39 -6.93 0.72
C HIS A 176 0.70 -7.97 0.43
N CYS A 177 1.27 -7.96 -0.77
CA CYS A 177 2.39 -8.82 -1.15
C CYS A 177 3.65 -8.55 -0.31
N ALA A 178 3.94 -7.28 -0.04
CA ALA A 178 5.04 -6.89 0.84
C ALA A 178 4.82 -7.40 2.28
N THR A 179 3.61 -7.22 2.83
CA THR A 179 3.25 -7.76 4.15
C THR A 179 3.42 -9.28 4.19
N ARG A 180 2.97 -9.99 3.14
CA ARG A 180 3.18 -11.44 3.02
C ARG A 180 4.66 -11.81 3.00
N ALA A 181 5.51 -11.04 2.30
CA ALA A 181 6.95 -11.26 2.33
C ALA A 181 7.54 -11.05 3.73
N ALA A 182 7.14 -10.00 4.44
CA ALA A 182 7.55 -9.74 5.82
C ALA A 182 7.16 -10.89 6.77
N ILE A 183 5.91 -11.38 6.70
CA ILE A 183 5.47 -12.54 7.48
C ILE A 183 6.31 -13.78 7.18
N LYS A 184 6.64 -14.02 5.90
CA LYS A 184 7.49 -15.15 5.50
C LYS A 184 8.88 -15.07 6.13
N GLU A 185 9.50 -13.89 6.13
CA GLU A 185 10.81 -13.69 6.75
C GLU A 185 10.74 -13.77 8.28
N SER A 186 9.69 -13.25 8.90
CA SER A 186 9.42 -13.42 10.33
C SER A 186 9.38 -14.89 10.74
N ARG A 187 8.63 -15.72 10.00
CA ARG A 187 8.53 -17.17 10.24
C ARG A 187 9.89 -17.88 10.11
N LYS A 188 10.71 -17.49 9.12
CA LYS A 188 12.09 -18.01 8.99
C LYS A 188 12.95 -17.63 10.21
N GLN A 189 12.84 -16.39 10.67
CA GLN A 189 13.58 -15.90 11.82
C GLN A 189 13.19 -16.65 13.11
N LEU A 190 11.90 -16.94 13.30
CA LEU A 190 11.44 -17.76 14.42
C LEU A 190 11.97 -19.19 14.41
N LEU A 191 12.07 -19.81 13.23
CA LEU A 191 12.66 -21.15 13.09
C LEU A 191 14.15 -21.13 13.43
N GLN A 192 14.87 -20.08 12.99
CA GLN A 192 16.27 -19.89 13.33
C GLN A 192 16.48 -19.74 14.84
N TRP A 193 15.63 -18.97 15.53
CA TRP A 193 15.69 -18.84 16.99
C TRP A 193 15.38 -20.15 17.70
N GLY A 194 14.44 -20.93 17.17
CA GLY A 194 14.07 -22.24 17.71
C GLY A 194 15.04 -23.39 17.41
N GLY A 195 16.11 -23.16 16.65
CA GLY A 195 17.08 -24.20 16.30
C GLY A 195 16.52 -25.36 15.47
N LEU A 196 15.41 -25.14 14.77
CA LEU A 196 14.74 -26.15 13.94
C LEU A 196 15.16 -25.95 12.48
N ASP A 197 15.78 -26.97 11.88
CA ASP A 197 16.11 -27.04 10.44
C ASP A 197 14.87 -27.34 9.60
N GLY A 198 13.80 -26.55 9.79
CA GLY A 198 12.56 -26.64 9.04
C GLY A 198 12.52 -25.63 7.90
N SER A 199 12.00 -26.03 6.74
CA SER A 199 11.55 -25.07 5.73
C SER A 199 10.39 -24.26 6.31
N ALA A 200 10.43 -22.93 6.19
CA ALA A 200 9.30 -22.08 6.53
C ALA A 200 8.04 -22.61 5.84
N SER A 201 7.01 -22.93 6.62
CA SER A 201 5.78 -23.50 6.11
C SER A 201 5.10 -22.51 5.16
N ILE A 202 4.66 -23.03 4.01
CA ILE A 202 3.82 -22.29 3.07
C ILE A 202 2.57 -21.87 3.84
N PHE A 203 2.22 -20.58 3.74
CA PHE A 203 1.02 -20.03 4.33
C PHE A 203 0.26 -19.19 3.30
N GLN A 204 -1.05 -19.12 3.50
CA GLN A 204 -1.95 -18.25 2.77
C GLN A 204 -2.20 -17.01 3.62
N LEU A 205 -2.14 -15.83 2.99
CA LEU A 205 -2.55 -14.57 3.59
C LEU A 205 -3.81 -14.14 2.84
N ASP A 206 -4.93 -14.17 3.55
CA ASP A 206 -6.22 -13.76 3.01
C ASP A 206 -6.39 -12.24 3.06
N VAL A 207 -7.31 -11.74 2.24
CA VAL A 207 -7.68 -10.33 2.17
C VAL A 207 -8.96 -10.12 3.00
N PRO A 208 -9.01 -9.11 3.90
CA PRO A 208 -7.94 -8.18 4.24
C PRO A 208 -6.88 -8.77 5.20
N ALA A 209 -5.62 -8.36 5.03
CA ALA A 209 -4.50 -8.71 5.91
C ALA A 209 -4.50 -7.83 7.17
N THR A 210 -5.51 -8.00 8.02
CA THR A 210 -5.69 -7.21 9.24
C THR A 210 -4.62 -7.50 10.29
N MET A 211 -4.42 -6.56 11.21
CA MET A 211 -3.44 -6.68 12.30
C MET A 211 -3.52 -8.01 13.08
N PRO A 212 -4.71 -8.52 13.50
CA PRO A 212 -4.81 -9.83 14.15
C PRO A 212 -4.34 -11.00 13.28
N VAL A 213 -4.72 -11.00 11.99
CA VAL A 213 -4.32 -12.03 11.03
C VAL A 213 -2.81 -12.02 10.83
N VAL A 214 -2.21 -10.84 10.65
CA VAL A 214 -0.76 -10.66 10.52
C VAL A 214 -0.05 -11.14 11.78
N LYS A 215 -0.55 -10.80 12.99
CA LYS A 215 0.02 -11.25 14.26
C LYS A 215 0.01 -12.77 14.39
N GLU A 216 -1.12 -13.40 14.08
CA GLU A 216 -1.26 -14.86 14.14
C GLU A 216 -0.29 -15.55 13.18
N LEU A 217 -0.21 -15.09 11.93
CA LEU A 217 0.66 -15.67 10.91
C LEU A 217 2.16 -15.45 11.20
N CYS A 218 2.51 -14.33 11.86
CA CYS A 218 3.86 -14.05 12.35
C CYS A 218 4.23 -14.91 13.56
N GLY A 219 3.28 -15.46 14.31
CA GLY A 219 3.52 -16.27 15.50
C GLY A 219 3.33 -15.52 16.82
N LEU A 220 2.70 -16.21 17.78
CA LEU A 220 2.41 -15.66 19.11
C LEU A 220 3.61 -15.74 20.06
N GLU A 221 4.46 -16.76 19.92
CA GLU A 221 5.62 -17.05 20.77
C GLU A 221 6.89 -16.27 20.37
N ALA A 222 6.76 -15.23 19.54
CA ALA A 222 7.91 -14.55 18.95
C ALA A 222 8.88 -13.98 20.00
N VAL A 223 8.34 -13.44 21.09
CA VAL A 223 9.11 -12.89 22.21
C VAL A 223 9.83 -13.99 22.98
N GLU A 224 9.12 -15.07 23.32
CA GLU A 224 9.68 -16.18 24.09
C GLU A 224 10.85 -16.82 23.34
N ARG A 225 10.67 -17.11 22.05
CA ARG A 225 11.73 -17.68 21.21
C ARG A 225 12.92 -16.75 21.05
N TYR A 226 12.68 -15.45 20.94
CA TYR A 226 13.76 -14.47 20.91
C TYR A 226 14.56 -14.48 22.22
N LEU A 227 13.87 -14.45 23.37
CA LEU A 227 14.52 -14.46 24.68
C LEU A 227 15.31 -15.76 24.93
N GLU A 228 14.74 -16.91 24.57
CA GLU A 228 15.44 -18.21 24.63
C GLU A 228 16.69 -18.21 23.77
N TRP A 229 16.60 -17.69 22.53
CA TRP A 229 17.73 -17.59 21.62
C TRP A 229 18.83 -16.68 22.17
N VAL A 230 18.48 -15.49 22.70
CA VAL A 230 19.44 -14.57 23.35
C VAL A 230 20.09 -15.22 24.56
N ALA A 231 19.32 -15.88 25.42
CA ALA A 231 19.82 -16.58 26.61
C ALA A 231 20.71 -17.79 26.25
N GLY A 232 20.43 -18.47 25.13
CA GLY A 232 21.24 -19.55 24.58
C GLY A 232 22.56 -19.06 23.96
N TYR A 233 22.55 -17.88 23.33
CA TYR A 233 23.74 -17.24 22.78
C TYR A 233 24.69 -16.75 23.88
N GLY A 234 24.14 -16.20 24.97
CA GLY A 234 24.90 -15.83 26.17
C GLY A 234 25.66 -17.01 26.79
N ARG A 235 25.01 -18.18 26.89
CA ARG A 235 25.68 -19.41 27.37
C ARG A 235 26.79 -19.94 26.46
N LYS A 236 26.73 -19.68 25.14
CA LYS A 236 27.82 -20.03 24.21
C LYS A 236 28.96 -19.01 24.22
N ALA A 237 28.68 -17.74 24.50
CA ALA A 237 29.70 -16.70 24.65
C ALA A 237 30.50 -16.83 25.97
N ASP A 238 29.85 -17.30 27.05
CA ASP A 238 30.48 -17.51 28.36
C ASP A 238 31.30 -18.82 28.46
N GLY A 239 31.31 -19.66 27.42
CA GLY A 239 32.14 -20.87 27.35
C GLY A 239 33.66 -20.65 27.29
N LYS A 240 34.12 -19.39 27.43
CA LYS A 240 35.55 -19.01 27.52
C LYS A 240 35.94 -18.30 28.82
N CYS A 241 35.09 -18.32 29.85
CA CYS A 241 35.48 -17.88 31.19
C CYS A 241 35.60 -19.08 32.14
N HIS A 242 36.68 -19.86 31.97
CA HIS A 242 37.25 -20.61 33.09
C HIS A 242 37.81 -19.60 34.10
N TYR A 243 36.98 -19.16 35.04
CA TYR A 243 37.49 -18.64 36.31
C TYR A 243 37.30 -19.72 37.37
N LEU A 244 38.44 -20.30 37.73
CA LEU A 244 38.68 -21.02 38.96
C LEU A 244 38.01 -20.31 40.15
N CYS A 245 37.12 -21.03 40.84
CA CYS A 245 37.00 -20.88 42.28
C CYS A 245 36.63 -22.23 42.88
N THR A 246 37.61 -23.12 42.93
CA THR A 246 37.64 -24.21 43.91
C THR A 246 38.28 -23.70 45.20
N GLN A 247 37.68 -24.09 46.33
CA GLN A 247 38.19 -24.05 47.70
C GLN A 247 38.13 -22.70 48.46
N LYS A 248 37.19 -22.62 49.40
CA LYS A 248 37.47 -22.91 50.83
C LYS A 248 36.18 -22.86 51.65
N ASP A 249 35.62 -24.05 51.92
CA ASP A 249 34.93 -24.33 53.17
C ASP A 249 35.77 -25.37 53.92
N HIS A 250 35.78 -25.26 55.26
CA HIS A 250 36.59 -25.94 56.27
C HIS A 250 37.89 -25.24 56.67
N ALA A 251 37.83 -24.44 57.75
CA ALA A 251 38.39 -24.82 59.06
C ALA A 251 38.11 -23.75 60.13
N SER A 252 37.64 -24.26 61.29
CA SER A 252 37.52 -23.63 62.62
C SER A 252 36.18 -22.98 62.97
#